data_AF-A0A1I2ZU46-F1
#
_entry.id   AF-A0A1I2ZU46-F1
#
_cell.length_a   1.000
_cell.length_b   1.000
_cell.length_c   1.000
_cell.angle_alpha   90.00
_cell.angle_beta   90.00
_cell.angle_gamma   90.00
#
_symmetry.space_group_name_H-M   'P 1'
#
loop_
_entity.id
_entity.type
_entity.pdbx_description
1 polymer ?
#
loop_
_entity_poly.entity_id
_entity_poly.type
_entity_poly.pdbx_seq_one_letter_code
_entity_poly.pdbx_strand_id
1 'polypeptide(L)' 'MVIEDTILSTYVSEDGDYSGPESLVKISDNLYKTKGFAFKGNSKLSSWSVELIKV' A
#
# COMPACT_ATOMS: atom_id res chain seq x y z
N MET A 1 4.04 7.36 6.76
CA MET A 1 4.08 8.82 6.61
C MET A 1 2.72 9.29 6.14
N VAL A 2 2.18 10.36 6.74
CA VAL A 2 0.91 10.97 6.27
C VAL A 2 1.26 12.29 5.61
N ILE A 3 0.75 12.51 4.40
CA ILE A 3 0.91 13.73 3.61
C ILE A 3 -0.47 14.08 3.07
N GLU A 4 -1.04 15.18 3.57
CA GLU A 4 -2.40 15.62 3.19
C GLU A 4 -3.44 14.48 3.31
N ASP A 5 -4.04 14.08 2.20
CA ASP A 5 -5.04 13.02 2.08
C ASP A 5 -4.44 11.61 1.89
N THR A 6 -3.11 11.50 1.92
CA THR A 6 -2.38 10.31 1.51
C THR A 6 -1.56 9.73 2.67
N ILE A 7 -1.70 8.42 2.89
CA ILE A 7 -0.82 7.63 3.76
C ILE A 7 0.15 6.85 2.87
N LEU A 8 1.44 7.10 3.04
CA LEU A 8 2.52 6.30 2.47
C LEU A 8 3.05 5.35 3.52
N SER A 9 3.08 4.07 3.20
CA SER A 9 3.60 3.01 4.06
C SER A 9 4.67 2.21 3.35
N THR A 10 5.62 1.71 4.12
CA THR A 10 6.61 0.73 3.68
C THR A 10 6.68 -0.36 4.73
N TYR A 11 6.80 -1.60 4.31
CA TYR A 11 6.97 -2.74 5.21
C TYR A 11 8.16 -3.59 4.80
N VAL A 12 8.69 -4.31 5.77
CA VAL A 12 9.63 -5.41 5.62
C VAL A 12 9.14 -6.51 6.55
N SER A 13 9.08 -7.77 6.08
CA SER A 13 8.75 -8.92 6.93
C SER A 13 9.83 -9.14 7.98
N GLU A 14 9.48 -9.87 9.05
CA GLU A 14 10.40 -10.15 10.16
C GLU A 14 11.71 -10.83 9.71
N ASP A 15 11.61 -11.74 8.74
CA ASP A 15 12.73 -12.44 8.12
C ASP A 15 13.45 -11.64 7.02
N GLY A 16 12.90 -10.49 6.62
CA GLY A 16 13.44 -9.64 5.55
C GLY A 16 13.16 -10.13 4.13
N ASP A 17 12.48 -11.27 3.96
CA ASP A 17 12.24 -11.87 2.63
C ASP A 17 11.25 -11.06 1.80
N TYR A 18 10.32 -10.37 2.45
CA TYR A 18 9.26 -9.61 1.81
C TYR A 18 9.38 -8.13 2.15
N SER A 19 9.21 -7.28 1.16
CA SER A 19 9.17 -5.83 1.35
C SER A 19 8.26 -5.17 0.34
N GLY A 20 7.82 -3.95 0.62
CA GLY A 20 7.00 -3.23 -0.34
C GLY A 20 6.57 -1.86 0.14
N PRO A 21 6.31 -0.93 -0.79
CA PRO A 21 5.58 0.28 -0.52
C PRO A 21 4.08 0.12 -0.81
N GLU A 22 3.27 0.88 -0.10
CA GLU A 22 1.86 1.08 -0.37
C GLU A 22 1.49 2.55 -0.18
N SER A 23 0.57 3.05 -1.02
CA SER A 23 -0.06 4.36 -0.84
C SER A 23 -1.56 4.19 -0.71
N LEU A 24 -2.15 4.78 0.33
CA LEU A 24 -3.59 4.87 0.55
C LEU A 24 -4.01 6.34 0.46
N VAL A 25 -4.88 6.68 -0.49
CA VAL A 25 -5.38 8.04 -0.73
C VAL A 25 -6.84 8.12 -0.32
N LYS A 26 -7.19 9.04 0.57
CA LYS A 26 -8.58 9.34 0.94
C LYS A 26 -9.22 10.19 -0.15
N ILE A 27 -10.24 9.64 -0.83
CA ILE A 27 -10.98 10.35 -1.88
C ILE A 27 -12.20 11.07 -1.28
N SER A 28 -12.88 10.42 -0.34
CA SER A 28 -13.99 10.98 0.42
C SER A 28 -14.12 10.29 1.77
N ASP A 29 -15.12 10.63 2.57
CA ASP A 29 -15.34 9.96 3.87
C ASP A 29 -15.67 8.46 3.75
N ASN A 30 -16.12 8.01 2.58
CA ASN A 30 -16.52 6.62 2.33
C ASN A 30 -15.68 5.91 1.27
N LEU A 31 -14.71 6.59 0.65
CA LEU A 31 -13.90 6.03 -0.43
C LEU A 31 -12.42 6.32 -0.24
N TYR A 32 -11.62 5.25 -0.32
CA TYR A 32 -10.17 5.33 -0.42
C TYR A 32 -9.69 4.56 -1.64
N LYS A 33 -8.55 4.97 -2.20
CA LYS A 33 -7.83 4.22 -3.23
C LYS A 33 -6.50 3.77 -2.67
N THR A 34 -6.17 2.49 -2.83
CA THR A 34 -4.84 1.99 -2.50
C THR A 34 -4.17 1.35 -3.70
N LYS A 35 -2.86 1.54 -3.79
CA LYS A 35 -1.97 0.88 -4.74
C LYS A 35 -0.66 0.55 -4.06
N GLY A 36 -0.10 -0.58 -4.43
CA GLY A 36 1.13 -1.07 -3.83
C GLY A 36 1.67 -2.26 -4.60
N PHE A 37 2.84 -2.70 -4.17
CA PHE A 37 3.47 -3.90 -4.69
C PHE A 37 4.35 -4.53 -3.62
N ALA A 38 4.51 -5.84 -3.74
CA ALA A 38 5.36 -6.64 -2.89
C ALA A 38 6.57 -7.15 -3.68
N PHE A 39 7.73 -7.17 -3.05
CA PHE A 39 8.90 -7.91 -3.48
C PHE A 39 9.07 -9.17 -2.63
N LYS A 40 9.69 -10.19 -3.23
CA LYS A 40 10.42 -11.25 -2.53
C LYS A 40 11.90 -11.13 -2.90
N GLY A 41 12.74 -10.68 -1.97
CA GLY A 41 14.10 -10.25 -2.27
C GLY A 41 14.13 -9.18 -3.38
N ASN A 42 14.84 -9.44 -4.48
CA ASN A 42 14.94 -8.50 -5.62
C ASN A 42 13.88 -8.72 -6.72
N SER A 43 12.93 -9.64 -6.52
CA SER A 43 11.92 -9.99 -7.53
C SER A 43 10.55 -9.47 -7.12
N LYS A 44 9.86 -8.79 -8.04
CA LYS A 44 8.48 -8.35 -7.82
C LYS A 44 7.58 -9.59 -7.72
N LEU A 45 6.88 -9.71 -6.59
CA LEU A 45 5.97 -10.81 -6.32
C LEU A 45 4.55 -10.50 -6.82
N SER A 46 4.03 -9.33 -6.49
CA SER A 46 2.66 -8.93 -6.81
C SER A 46 2.51 -7.41 -6.85
N SER A 47 1.42 -6.93 -7.44
CA SER A 47 0.98 -5.53 -7.35
C SER A 47 -0.53 -5.44 -7.40
N TRP A 48 -1.06 -4.39 -6.80
CA TRP A 48 -2.50 -4.15 -6.73
C TRP A 48 -2.84 -2.68 -6.94
N SER A 49 -4.10 -2.47 -7.32
CA SER A 49 -4.76 -1.17 -7.36
C SER A 49 -6.23 -1.44 -7.05
N VAL A 50 -6.72 -1.01 -5.89
CA VAL A 50 -8.07 -1.33 -5.41
C VAL A 50 -8.75 -0.10 -4.81
N GLU A 51 -10.09 -0.14 -4.80
CA GLU A 51 -10.94 0.85 -4.14
C GLU A 51 -11.46 0.24 -2.84
N LEU A 52 -11.31 0.97 -1.73
CA LEU A 52 -11.83 0.59 -0.42
C LEU A 52 -13.03 1.46 -0.11
N ILE A 53 -14.21 0.84 -0.05
CA ILE A 53 -15.49 1.51 0.20
C ILE A 53 -15.92 1.19 1.63
N LYS A 54 -16.17 2.22 2.43
CA LYS A 54 -16.69 2.08 3.79
C LYS A 54 -18.18 1.72 3.71
N VAL A 55 -18.56 0.64 4.41
CA VAL A 55 -19.94 0.12 4.49
C VAL A 55 -20.61 0.55 5.79
#